data_AF-A0AAE3INA6-F1
#
_entry.id   AF-A0AAE3INA6-F1
#
_cell.length_a   1.000
_cell.length_b   1.000
_cell.length_c   1.000
_cell.angle_alpha   90.00
_cell.angle_beta   90.00
_cell.angle_gamma   90.00
#
_symmetry.space_group_name_H-M   'P 1'
#
loop_
_entity.id
_entity.type
_entity.pdbx_description
1 polymer ?
#
loop_
_entity_poly.entity_id
_entity_poly.type
_entity_poly.pdbx_seq_one_letter_code
_entity_poly.pdbx_strand_id
1 'polypeptide(L)'
;MTSSFSQSTQDTKGVKGAEKIKQLKNVYMAKELELKNEEYSEFWLIYNRYEEALNKLWSENREDKNSFEGKKKELQKEYQPSFQKVLGSEQRAEKVYNAESRFRDMLKKELKGRKD
;
A
#
# COMPACT_ATOMS: atom_id res chain seq x y z
N MET A 1 2.76 -34.80 -36.28
CA MET A 1 3.24 -33.41 -36.31
C MET A 1 2.89 -32.79 -34.96
N THR A 2 3.78 -32.89 -33.98
CA THR A 2 3.58 -32.31 -32.63
C THR A 2 4.72 -31.34 -32.39
N SER A 3 4.53 -30.09 -32.82
CA SER A 3 5.51 -29.04 -32.57
C SER A 3 4.92 -27.97 -31.65
N SER A 4 5.45 -28.00 -30.43
CA SER A 4 5.80 -26.86 -29.59
C SER A 4 4.69 -25.91 -29.14
N PHE A 5 4.15 -26.21 -27.96
CA PHE A 5 3.70 -25.18 -27.03
C PHE A 5 4.94 -24.58 -26.35
N SER A 6 5.51 -23.52 -26.94
CA SER A 6 6.56 -22.73 -26.30
C SER A 6 5.95 -21.95 -25.14
N GLN A 7 6.17 -22.44 -23.92
CA GLN A 7 5.89 -21.74 -22.68
C GLN A 7 6.84 -20.53 -22.57
N SER A 8 6.33 -19.34 -22.88
CA SER A 8 7.02 -18.07 -22.69
C SER A 8 7.19 -17.75 -21.19
N THR A 9 8.19 -18.32 -20.52
CA THR A 9 8.56 -17.94 -19.15
C THR A 9 9.59 -16.81 -19.18
N GLN A 10 9.15 -15.59 -19.45
CA GLN A 10 10.03 -14.42 -19.34
C GLN A 10 9.25 -13.13 -19.00
N ASP A 11 8.49 -13.14 -17.89
CA ASP A 11 8.07 -11.90 -17.20
C ASP A 11 7.77 -12.08 -15.69
N THR A 12 7.92 -13.29 -15.13
CA THR A 12 7.40 -13.61 -13.78
C THR A 12 8.25 -13.09 -12.61
N LYS A 13 9.45 -12.54 -12.85
CA LYS A 13 10.33 -12.09 -11.75
C LYS A 13 9.89 -10.76 -11.13
N GLY A 14 9.41 -9.80 -11.94
CA GLY A 14 8.91 -8.50 -11.45
C GLY A 14 7.60 -8.64 -10.66
N VAL A 15 6.68 -9.46 -11.18
CA VAL A 15 5.36 -9.72 -10.58
C VAL A 15 5.48 -10.38 -9.20
N LYS A 16 6.34 -11.41 -9.07
CA LYS A 16 6.58 -12.10 -7.78
C LYS A 16 7.13 -11.17 -6.70
N GLY A 17 7.98 -10.21 -7.08
CA GLY A 17 8.51 -9.20 -6.17
C GLY A 17 7.43 -8.25 -5.64
N ALA A 18 6.56 -7.77 -6.53
CA ALA A 18 5.45 -6.89 -6.17
C ALA A 18 4.42 -7.59 -5.27
N GLU A 19 4.07 -8.84 -5.57
CA GLU A 19 3.18 -9.65 -4.72
C GLU A 19 3.75 -9.88 -3.33
N LYS A 20 5.06 -10.20 -3.23
CA LYS A 20 5.72 -10.36 -1.94
C LYS A 20 5.71 -9.07 -1.13
N ILE A 21 5.94 -7.91 -1.77
CA ILE A 21 5.86 -6.61 -1.11
C ILE A 21 4.44 -6.34 -0.60
N LYS A 22 3.41 -6.65 -1.40
CA LYS A 22 2.00 -6.53 -0.98
C LYS A 22 1.69 -7.43 0.22
N GLN A 23 2.13 -8.69 0.22
CA GLN A 23 1.94 -9.59 1.36
C GLN A 23 2.64 -9.07 2.63
N LEU A 24 3.89 -8.61 2.52
CA LEU A 24 4.61 -8.02 3.64
C LEU A 24 3.91 -6.78 4.18
N LYS A 25 3.39 -5.94 3.29
CA LYS A 25 2.57 -4.78 3.64
C LYS A 25 1.32 -5.20 4.40
N ASN A 26 0.62 -6.23 3.92
CA ASN A 26 -0.60 -6.71 4.56
C ASN A 26 -0.34 -7.20 5.99
N VAL A 27 0.70 -8.03 6.15
CA VAL A 27 1.12 -8.53 7.46
C VAL A 27 1.57 -7.39 8.38
N TYR A 28 2.33 -6.41 7.85
CA TYR A 28 2.80 -5.27 8.63
C TYR A 28 1.64 -4.40 9.12
N MET A 29 0.73 -4.00 8.23
CA MET A 29 -0.42 -3.16 8.57
C MET A 29 -1.35 -3.86 9.57
N ALA A 30 -1.62 -5.16 9.39
CA ALA A 30 -2.46 -5.92 10.32
C ALA A 30 -1.87 -5.98 11.74
N LYS A 31 -0.54 -6.11 11.85
CA LYS A 31 0.17 -6.10 13.14
C LYS A 31 0.18 -4.72 13.78
N GLU A 32 0.52 -3.66 13.04
CA GLU A 32 0.65 -2.30 13.57
C GLU A 32 -0.71 -1.72 14.03
N LEU A 33 -1.80 -2.13 13.37
CA LEU A 33 -3.16 -1.66 13.67
C LEU A 33 -3.93 -2.59 14.62
N GLU A 34 -3.33 -3.72 15.00
CA GLU A 34 -3.95 -4.76 15.82
C GLU A 34 -5.35 -5.14 15.26
N LEU A 35 -5.41 -5.40 13.94
CA LEU A 35 -6.68 -5.66 13.25
C LEU A 35 -7.35 -6.91 13.81
N LYS A 36 -8.62 -6.79 14.21
CA LYS A 36 -9.44 -7.93 14.59
C LYS A 36 -9.93 -8.67 13.34
N ASN A 37 -10.24 -9.95 13.48
CA ASN A 37 -10.78 -10.77 12.37
C ASN A 37 -12.03 -10.15 11.73
N GLU A 38 -12.90 -9.53 12.54
CA GLU A 38 -14.14 -8.89 12.11
C GLU A 38 -13.89 -7.59 11.31
N GLU A 39 -12.84 -6.86 11.66
CA GLU A 39 -12.45 -5.59 11.02
C GLU A 39 -11.67 -5.82 9.72
N TYR A 40 -11.05 -6.99 9.58
CA TYR A 40 -10.06 -7.29 8.54
C TYR A 40 -10.61 -7.08 7.13
N SER A 41 -11.78 -7.66 6.83
CA SER A 41 -12.37 -7.60 5.48
C SER A 41 -12.75 -6.17 5.08
N GLU A 42 -13.43 -5.44 5.96
CA GLU A 42 -13.83 -4.05 5.69
C GLU A 42 -12.62 -3.13 5.63
N PHE A 43 -11.61 -3.34 6.48
CA PHE A 43 -10.38 -2.56 6.48
C PHE A 43 -9.68 -2.67 5.13
N TRP A 44 -9.45 -3.88 4.63
CA TRP A 44 -8.78 -4.08 3.35
C TRP A 44 -9.57 -3.51 2.17
N LEU A 45 -10.91 -3.53 2.23
CA LEU A 45 -11.74 -2.90 1.20
C LEU A 45 -11.50 -1.39 1.10
N ILE A 46 -11.47 -0.69 2.24
CA ILE A 46 -11.20 0.75 2.29
C ILE A 46 -9.74 1.04 1.97
N TYR A 47 -8.82 0.23 2.52
CA TYR A 47 -7.39 0.40 2.35
C TYR A 47 -6.94 0.26 0.89
N ASN A 48 -7.51 -0.70 0.17
CA ASN A 48 -7.18 -0.91 -1.25
C ASN A 48 -7.55 0.33 -2.08
N ARG A 49 -8.75 0.89 -1.85
CA ARG A 49 -9.19 2.13 -2.52
C ARG A 49 -8.28 3.31 -2.20
N TYR A 50 -7.92 3.47 -0.93
CA TYR A 50 -6.97 4.47 -0.50
C TYR A 50 -5.59 4.29 -1.17
N GLU A 51 -5.10 3.06 -1.25
CA GLU A 51 -3.82 2.77 -1.90
C GLU A 51 -3.85 3.11 -3.39
N GLU A 52 -4.91 2.75 -4.10
CA GLU A 52 -5.09 3.06 -5.52
C GLU A 52 -5.10 4.58 -5.76
N ALA A 53 -5.88 5.32 -4.97
CA ALA A 53 -5.94 6.78 -5.04
C ALA A 53 -4.55 7.39 -4.76
N LEU A 54 -3.84 6.87 -3.76
CA LEU A 54 -2.52 7.35 -3.41
C LEU A 54 -1.48 7.04 -4.50
N ASN A 55 -1.51 5.84 -5.08
CA ASN A 55 -0.65 5.45 -6.19
C ASN A 55 -0.90 6.33 -7.44
N LYS A 56 -2.18 6.66 -7.71
CA LYS A 56 -2.54 7.61 -8.76
C LYS A 56 -1.96 9.00 -8.49
N LEU A 57 -2.13 9.53 -7.27
CA LEU A 57 -1.53 10.81 -6.86
C LEU A 57 0.00 10.81 -7.02
N TRP A 58 0.67 9.72 -6.63
CA TRP A 58 2.11 9.56 -6.83
C TRP A 58 2.47 9.61 -8.32
N SER A 59 1.69 8.98 -9.19
CA SER A 59 1.95 8.97 -10.64
C SER A 59 1.74 10.35 -11.27
N GLU A 60 0.73 11.09 -10.84
CA GLU A 60 0.38 12.41 -11.38
C GLU A 60 1.29 13.54 -10.88
N ASN A 61 1.91 13.39 -9.71
CA ASN A 61 2.70 14.45 -9.06
C ASN A 61 4.15 14.02 -8.81
N ARG A 62 4.72 13.18 -9.68
CA ARG A 62 6.10 12.66 -9.53
C ARG A 62 7.16 13.75 -9.42
N GLU A 63 6.97 14.86 -10.13
CA GLU A 63 7.94 15.95 -10.24
C GLU A 63 7.70 17.06 -9.22
N ASP A 64 6.48 17.15 -8.66
CA ASP A 64 6.09 18.17 -7.68
C ASP A 64 5.78 17.54 -6.32
N LYS A 65 6.81 17.47 -5.49
CA LYS A 65 6.72 16.95 -4.13
C LYS A 65 5.77 17.77 -3.24
N ASN A 66 5.73 19.09 -3.40
CA ASN A 66 4.89 19.95 -2.56
C ASN A 66 3.41 19.75 -2.88
N SER A 67 3.06 19.68 -4.17
CA SER A 67 1.71 19.34 -4.62
C SER A 67 1.29 17.95 -4.15
N PHE A 68 2.19 16.97 -4.23
CA PHE A 68 1.94 15.62 -3.73
C PHE A 68 1.63 15.60 -2.22
N GLU A 69 2.42 16.29 -1.39
CA GLU A 69 2.20 16.32 0.06
C GLU A 69 0.87 16.99 0.44
N GLY A 70 0.49 18.07 -0.25
CA GLY A 70 -0.81 18.72 -0.07
C GLY A 70 -1.98 17.78 -0.41
N LYS A 71 -1.96 17.18 -1.60
CA LYS A 71 -3.01 16.25 -2.05
C LYS A 71 -3.07 14.98 -1.21
N LYS A 72 -1.94 14.47 -0.74
CA LYS A 72 -1.89 13.33 0.20
C LYS A 72 -2.66 13.66 1.48
N LYS A 73 -2.48 14.86 2.06
CA LYS A 73 -3.20 15.27 3.27
C LYS A 73 -4.71 15.40 3.02
N GLU A 74 -5.11 15.89 1.86
CA GLU A 74 -6.52 15.95 1.48
C GLU A 74 -7.14 14.55 1.35
N LEU A 75 -6.43 13.64 0.67
CA LEU A 75 -6.84 12.24 0.57
C LEU A 75 -6.96 11.57 1.96
N GLN A 76 -6.04 11.86 2.89
CA GLN A 76 -6.14 11.35 4.26
C GLN A 76 -7.39 11.88 4.98
N LYS A 77 -7.77 13.14 4.77
CA LYS A 77 -8.99 13.70 5.36
C LYS A 77 -10.25 13.02 4.82
N GLU A 78 -10.27 12.71 3.52
CA GLU A 78 -11.40 12.03 2.87
C GLU A 78 -11.62 10.61 3.42
N TYR A 79 -10.53 9.86 3.63
CA TYR A 79 -10.59 8.46 4.07
C TYR A 79 -10.61 8.29 5.60
N GLN A 80 -10.25 9.33 6.37
CA GLN A 80 -10.26 9.31 7.84
C GLN A 80 -11.58 8.80 8.44
N PRO A 81 -12.78 9.32 8.06
CA PRO A 81 -14.03 8.84 8.63
C PRO A 81 -14.31 7.37 8.29
N SER A 82 -13.90 6.89 7.11
CA SER A 82 -14.05 5.48 6.73
C SER A 82 -13.17 4.56 7.57
N PHE A 83 -11.90 4.92 7.78
CA PHE A 83 -11.02 4.16 8.67
C PHE A 83 -11.47 4.21 10.12
N GLN A 84 -11.94 5.36 10.60
CA GLN A 84 -12.50 5.50 11.95
C GLN A 84 -13.74 4.62 12.15
N LYS A 85 -14.63 4.54 11.14
CA LYS A 85 -15.82 3.69 11.19
C LYS A 85 -15.46 2.20 11.30
N VAL A 86 -14.47 1.75 10.52
CA VAL A 86 -14.05 0.34 10.53
C VAL A 86 -13.26 -0.01 11.79
N LEU A 87 -12.36 0.86 12.24
CA LEU A 87 -11.48 0.59 13.37
C LEU A 87 -12.07 0.98 14.74
N GLY A 88 -13.24 1.63 14.74
CA GLY A 88 -13.96 2.10 15.94
C GLY A 88 -13.22 3.16 16.76
N SER A 89 -12.11 3.71 16.25
CA SER A 89 -11.25 4.64 16.98
C SER A 89 -10.53 5.58 16.03
N GLU A 90 -10.62 6.89 16.31
CA GLU A 90 -9.90 7.93 15.57
C GLU A 90 -8.38 7.74 15.69
N GLN A 91 -7.89 7.41 16.89
CA GLN A 91 -6.47 7.11 17.11
C GLN A 91 -5.97 5.95 16.24
N ARG A 92 -6.79 4.90 16.06
CA ARG A 92 -6.43 3.77 15.18
C ARG A 92 -6.49 4.17 13.70
N ALA A 93 -7.43 5.04 13.31
CA ALA A 93 -7.49 5.58 11.94
C ALA A 93 -6.23 6.39 11.60
N GLU A 94 -5.77 7.25 12.50
CA GLU A 94 -4.50 7.99 12.30
C GLU A 94 -3.28 7.07 12.21
N LYS A 95 -3.26 5.99 12.99
CA LYS A 95 -2.19 4.98 12.91
C LYS A 95 -2.07 4.36 11.51
N VAL A 96 -3.15 4.27 10.73
CA VAL A 96 -3.10 3.74 9.35
C VAL A 96 -2.12 4.51 8.49
N TYR A 97 -2.18 5.84 8.55
CA TYR A 97 -1.32 6.71 7.74
C TYR A 97 0.14 6.69 8.21
N ASN A 98 0.33 6.64 9.52
CA ASN A 98 1.66 6.54 10.11
C ASN A 98 2.32 5.20 9.75
N ALA A 99 1.58 4.10 9.86
CA ALA A 99 2.02 2.76 9.47
C ALA A 99 2.35 2.70 7.98
N GLU A 100 1.50 3.24 7.09
CA GLU A 100 1.77 3.28 5.65
C GLU A 100 3.05 4.07 5.32
N SER A 101 3.23 5.24 5.94
CA SER A 101 4.44 6.04 5.73
C SER A 101 5.69 5.30 6.19
N ARG A 102 5.66 4.73 7.39
CA ARG A 102 6.75 3.93 7.95
C ARG A 102 7.11 2.76 7.05
N PHE A 103 6.11 2.01 6.57
CA PHE A 103 6.32 0.91 5.65
C PHE A 103 6.99 1.35 4.35
N ARG A 104 6.52 2.46 3.75
CA ARG A 104 7.13 3.01 2.53
C ARG A 104 8.55 3.49 2.75
N ASP A 105 8.85 4.10 3.89
CA ASP A 105 10.20 4.55 4.22
C ASP A 105 11.14 3.37 4.45
N MET A 106 10.67 2.30 5.12
CA MET A 106 11.40 1.04 5.23
C MET A 106 11.66 0.42 3.86
N LEU A 107 10.65 0.32 2.99
CA LEU A 107 10.82 -0.19 1.63
C LEU A 107 11.82 0.64 0.82
N LYS A 108 11.76 1.98 0.91
CA LYS A 108 12.71 2.85 0.21
C LYS A 108 14.14 2.60 0.68
N LYS A 109 14.37 2.44 1.99
CA LYS A 109 15.69 2.13 2.56
C LYS A 109 16.19 0.78 2.07
N GLU A 110 15.36 -0.26 2.14
CA GLU A 110 15.70 -1.61 1.67
C GLU A 110 16.02 -1.64 0.16
N LEU A 111 15.28 -0.88 -0.65
CA LEU A 111 15.53 -0.79 -2.09
C LEU A 111 16.78 0.04 -2.43
N LYS A 112 17.10 1.06 -1.62
CA LYS A 112 18.32 1.86 -1.79
C LYS A 112 19.56 1.07 -1.41
N GLY A 113 19.53 0.33 -0.31
CA GLY A 113 20.64 -0.52 0.14
C GLY A 113 20.95 -1.72 -0.76
N ARG A 114 20.12 -2.03 -1.77
CA ARG A 114 20.40 -3.03 -2.80
C ARG A 114 21.10 -2.47 -4.04
N LYS A 115 21.24 -1.14 -4.15
CA LYS A 115 21.86 -0.46 -5.31
C LYS A 115 23.31 -0.06 -5.07
N ASP A 116 23.81 -0.22 -3.86
CA ASP A 116 25.22 -0.12 -3.49
C ASP A 116 25.85 -1.53 -3.47
#